data_AF-A0A3M2JTR9-F1
#
_entry.id   AF-A0A3M2JTR9-F1
#
_cell.length_a   1.000
_cell.length_b   1.000
_cell.length_c   1.000
_cell.angle_alpha   90.00
_cell.angle_beta   90.00
_cell.angle_gamma   90.00
#
_symmetry.space_group_name_H-M   'P 1'
#
loop_
_entity.id
_entity.type
_entity.pdbx_description
1 polymer ?
#
loop_
_entity_poly.entity_id
_entity_poly.type
_entity_poly.pdbx_seq_one_letter_code
_entity_poly.pdbx_strand_id
1 'polypeptide(L)'
;MPSGAPTKAGTGETRHDLEPLTTRIPALTQVDEATWMSGTLGDEDVPGPSLSWIDAVVTLPAGVADGLRSSMELTPATVAPGVVDGLRGALPTGGLVEGPALDEAFSSDGWQSTAYLEADGDTLVLLVVGE
;
A
#
# COMPACT_ATOMS: atom_id res chain seq x y z
N MET A 1 -17.96 11.29 21.11
CA MET A 1 -16.80 10.41 21.36
C MET A 1 -16.45 9.74 20.03
N PRO A 2 -15.59 10.29 19.16
CA PRO A 2 -14.98 9.50 18.11
C PRO A 2 -13.73 8.81 18.66
N SER A 3 -13.68 7.50 18.49
CA SER A 3 -12.65 6.58 18.95
C SER A 3 -11.31 6.88 18.30
N GLY A 4 -10.25 6.96 19.10
CA GLY A 4 -8.88 7.19 18.66
C GLY A 4 -8.29 5.99 17.93
N ALA A 5 -8.32 6.02 16.61
CA ALA A 5 -7.21 5.48 15.83
C ALA A 5 -6.11 6.55 15.79
N PRO A 6 -4.81 6.21 15.77
CA PRO A 6 -3.76 7.19 15.50
C PRO A 6 -4.13 7.94 14.22
N THR A 7 -4.27 9.26 14.30
CA THR A 7 -4.62 10.07 13.14
C THR A 7 -3.45 9.98 12.19
N LYS A 8 -3.56 9.18 11.13
CA LYS A 8 -2.72 9.34 9.95
C LYS A 8 -2.97 10.77 9.46
N ALA A 9 -2.08 11.69 9.81
CA ALA A 9 -2.08 13.04 9.27
C ALA A 9 -1.59 12.92 7.83
N GLY A 10 -2.50 12.48 6.97
CA GLY A 10 -2.28 12.48 5.53
C GLY A 10 -2.22 13.91 5.06
N THR A 11 -1.45 14.15 4.00
CA THR A 11 -1.49 15.44 3.30
C THR A 11 -2.91 15.75 2.75
N GLY A 12 -3.86 14.81 2.86
CA GLY A 12 -5.23 14.95 2.37
C GLY A 12 -5.33 14.80 0.85
N GLU A 13 -4.19 14.70 0.17
CA GLU A 13 -4.08 14.71 -1.27
C GLU A 13 -3.87 13.29 -1.81
N THR A 14 -4.91 12.76 -2.44
CA THR A 14 -4.85 11.55 -3.24
C THR A 14 -4.10 11.87 -4.54
N ARG A 15 -3.01 11.14 -4.79
CA ARG A 15 -2.15 11.26 -5.96
C ARG A 15 -2.44 10.10 -6.91
N HIS A 16 -2.40 10.38 -8.21
CA HIS A 16 -2.53 9.34 -9.24
C HIS A 16 -1.27 9.22 -10.11
N ASP A 17 -0.22 9.99 -9.79
CA ASP A 17 1.00 10.06 -10.58
C ASP A 17 1.86 8.82 -10.36
N LEU A 18 2.21 8.12 -11.45
CA LEU A 18 3.12 6.97 -11.42
C LEU A 18 4.57 7.39 -11.20
N GLU A 19 5.07 8.41 -11.92
CA GLU A 19 6.47 8.85 -11.85
C GLU A 19 7.05 9.03 -10.43
N PRO A 20 6.41 9.78 -9.52
CA PRO A 20 6.92 9.92 -8.15
C PRO A 20 6.80 8.64 -7.32
N LEU A 21 5.83 7.78 -7.64
CA LEU A 21 5.62 6.51 -6.95
C LEU A 21 6.67 5.49 -7.37
N THR A 22 6.90 5.32 -8.67
CA THR A 22 7.88 4.40 -9.25
C THR A 22 9.31 4.81 -8.95
N THR A 23 9.56 6.12 -8.82
CA THR A 23 10.86 6.65 -8.34
C THR A 23 11.18 6.17 -6.92
N ARG A 24 10.17 6.07 -6.04
CA ARG A 24 10.35 5.63 -4.65
C ARG A 24 10.29 4.12 -4.52
N ILE A 25 9.40 3.49 -5.28
CA ILE A 25 9.09 2.07 -5.23
C ILE A 25 9.29 1.55 -6.67
N PRO A 26 10.53 1.22 -7.06
CA PRO A 26 10.84 0.81 -8.42
C PRO A 26 10.06 -0.44 -8.84
N ALA A 27 9.62 -1.27 -7.88
CA ALA A 27 8.74 -2.41 -8.12
C ALA A 27 7.38 -2.04 -8.75
N LEU A 28 6.92 -0.79 -8.60
CA LEU A 28 5.67 -0.30 -9.19
C LEU A 28 5.84 0.26 -10.62
N THR A 29 7.04 0.20 -11.21
CA THR A 29 7.30 0.75 -12.56
C THR A 29 6.45 0.12 -13.66
N GLN A 30 5.94 -1.08 -13.45
CA GLN A 30 5.21 -1.85 -14.45
C GLN A 30 3.68 -1.81 -14.27
N VAL A 31 3.13 -0.92 -13.43
CA VAL A 31 1.68 -0.81 -13.19
C VAL A 31 0.98 -0.01 -14.30
N ASP A 32 -0.30 -0.30 -14.54
CA ASP A 32 -1.14 0.45 -15.50
C ASP A 32 -1.63 1.76 -14.87
N GLU A 33 -2.14 1.67 -13.64
CA GLU A 33 -2.66 2.80 -12.88
C GLU A 33 -2.19 2.72 -11.42
N ALA A 34 -2.03 3.86 -10.76
CA ALA A 34 -1.81 3.91 -9.32
C ALA A 34 -2.57 5.07 -8.72
N THR A 35 -3.14 4.83 -7.55
CA THR A 35 -3.75 5.82 -6.68
C THR A 35 -3.10 5.69 -5.33
N TRP A 36 -2.37 6.70 -4.88
CA TRP A 36 -1.59 6.62 -3.65
C TRP A 36 -1.74 7.89 -2.82
N MET A 37 -1.46 7.75 -1.53
CA MET A 37 -1.59 8.81 -0.56
C MET A 37 -0.48 8.64 0.46
N SER A 38 0.19 9.73 0.80
CA SER A 38 1.25 9.73 1.79
C SER A 38 0.91 10.65 2.95
N GLY A 39 1.58 10.44 4.07
CA GLY A 39 1.51 11.32 5.20
C GLY A 39 2.54 10.96 6.25
N THR A 40 2.31 11.50 7.43
CA THR A 40 3.16 11.28 8.59
C THR A 40 2.34 10.64 9.70
N LEU A 41 2.92 9.64 10.35
CA LEU A 41 2.40 8.93 11.51
C LEU A 41 3.06 9.59 12.73
N GLY A 42 2.31 10.44 13.40
CA GLY A 42 2.78 11.16 14.57
C GLY A 42 1.83 12.30 14.92
N ASP A 43 1.68 12.56 16.21
CA ASP A 43 1.04 13.76 16.71
C ASP A 43 2.04 14.92 16.62
N GLU A 44 1.67 15.99 15.92
CA GLU A 44 2.48 17.23 15.82
C GLU A 44 2.83 17.84 17.19
N ASP A 45 2.09 17.46 18.23
CA ASP A 45 2.24 17.92 19.61
C ASP A 45 3.25 17.10 20.44
N VAL A 46 3.73 15.96 19.93
CA VAL A 46 4.65 15.07 20.67
C VAL A 46 6.02 15.04 19.97
N PRO A 47 7.11 15.48 20.63
CA PRO A 47 8.46 15.34 20.08
C PRO A 47 8.86 13.85 20.09
N GLY A 48 8.60 13.18 18.97
CA GLY A 48 8.97 11.78 18.71
C GLY A 48 9.30 11.59 17.23
N PRO A 49 9.96 10.46 16.87
CA PRO A 49 10.27 10.16 15.48
C PRO A 49 8.96 10.12 14.68
N SER A 50 8.89 10.99 13.67
CA SER A 50 7.77 11.08 12.75
C SER A 50 7.94 10.01 11.69
N LEU A 51 7.21 8.90 11.81
CA LEU A 51 7.24 7.85 10.79
C LEU A 51 6.50 8.36 9.56
N SER A 52 7.08 8.23 8.38
CA SER A 52 6.40 8.51 7.12
C SER A 52 5.67 7.27 6.63
N TRP A 53 4.47 7.44 6.08
CA TRP A 53 3.70 6.35 5.50
C TRP A 53 3.19 6.70 4.10
N ILE A 54 3.00 5.69 3.27
CA ILE A 54 2.47 5.77 1.92
C ILE A 54 1.55 4.57 1.70
N ASP A 55 0.27 4.83 1.50
CA ASP A 55 -0.68 3.83 1.04
C ASP A 55 -0.85 4.00 -0.46
N ALA A 56 -0.68 2.95 -1.24
CA ALA A 56 -0.87 2.94 -2.68
C ALA A 56 -1.82 1.82 -3.07
N VAL A 57 -2.75 2.10 -3.97
CA VAL A 57 -3.62 1.13 -4.62
C VAL A 57 -3.30 1.22 -6.11
N VAL A 58 -2.71 0.18 -6.65
CA VAL A 58 -2.28 0.13 -8.04
C VAL A 58 -3.03 -0.96 -8.79
N THR A 59 -3.28 -0.70 -10.05
CA THR A 59 -3.80 -1.69 -10.99
C THR A 59 -2.62 -2.25 -11.76
N LEU A 60 -2.33 -3.51 -11.55
CA LEU A 60 -1.31 -4.24 -12.30
C LEU A 60 -1.83 -4.54 -13.71
N PRO A 61 -0.93 -4.61 -14.71
CA PRO A 61 -1.32 -5.09 -16.02
C PRO A 61 -1.66 -6.58 -15.97
N ALA A 62 -2.55 -6.99 -16.87
CA ALA A 62 -3.02 -8.36 -16.96
C ALA A 62 -1.86 -9.36 -17.02
N GLY A 63 -1.90 -10.37 -16.14
CA GLY A 63 -0.89 -11.43 -16.05
C GLY A 63 0.26 -11.16 -15.08
N VAL A 64 0.52 -9.91 -14.65
CA VAL A 64 1.50 -9.66 -13.59
C VAL A 64 0.98 -10.12 -12.25
N ALA A 65 -0.28 -9.80 -11.94
CA ALA A 65 -0.95 -10.24 -10.72
C ALA A 65 -1.00 -11.78 -10.63
N ASP A 66 -1.34 -12.46 -11.72
CA ASP A 66 -1.30 -13.93 -11.81
C ASP A 66 0.12 -14.49 -11.64
N GLY A 67 1.10 -13.85 -12.28
CA GLY A 67 2.52 -14.21 -12.14
C GLY A 67 3.04 -14.10 -10.71
N LEU A 68 2.65 -13.06 -9.97
CA LEU A 68 2.98 -12.91 -8.55
C LEU A 68 2.32 -14.01 -7.70
N ARG A 69 1.01 -14.27 -7.91
CA ARG A 69 0.28 -15.37 -7.24
C ARG A 69 0.88 -16.74 -7.52
N SER A 70 1.38 -16.96 -8.73
CA SER A 70 1.95 -18.24 -9.13
C SER A 70 3.42 -18.39 -8.71
N SER A 71 4.16 -17.28 -8.58
CA SER A 71 5.58 -17.28 -8.21
C SER A 71 5.80 -17.22 -6.70
N MET A 72 4.83 -16.71 -5.95
CA MET A 72 4.91 -16.50 -4.51
C MET A 72 3.82 -17.29 -3.79
N GLU A 73 4.15 -17.84 -2.63
CA GLU A 73 3.14 -18.46 -1.75
C GLU A 73 2.33 -17.36 -1.06
N LEU A 74 1.24 -16.95 -1.72
CA LEU A 74 0.27 -16.02 -1.15
C LEU A 74 -0.85 -16.77 -0.44
N THR A 75 -1.27 -16.23 0.69
CA THR A 75 -2.36 -16.75 1.51
C THR A 75 -3.49 -15.75 1.58
N PRO A 76 -4.75 -16.18 1.72
CA PRO A 76 -5.86 -15.25 1.87
C PRO A 76 -5.63 -14.32 3.07
N ALA A 77 -5.71 -13.02 2.80
CA ALA A 77 -5.44 -12.00 3.79
C ALA A 77 -6.45 -12.12 4.93
N THR A 78 -5.94 -12.24 6.15
CA THR A 78 -6.80 -12.35 7.35
C THR A 78 -7.19 -10.98 7.87
N VAL A 79 -6.40 -9.96 7.51
CA VAL A 79 -6.57 -8.57 7.91
C VAL A 79 -6.74 -7.72 6.65
N ALA A 80 -7.76 -6.87 6.66
CA ALA A 80 -7.94 -5.90 5.58
C ALA A 80 -6.85 -4.81 5.67
N PRO A 81 -6.31 -4.34 4.53
CA PRO A 81 -5.30 -3.31 4.52
C PRO A 81 -5.80 -2.05 5.21
N GLY A 82 -5.02 -1.56 6.17
CA GLY A 82 -5.30 -0.36 6.96
C GLY A 82 -5.09 0.94 6.17
N VAL A 83 -5.67 1.04 4.96
CA VAL A 83 -5.56 2.25 4.14
C VAL A 83 -6.36 3.40 4.75
N VAL A 84 -5.91 4.62 4.45
CA VAL A 84 -6.65 5.85 4.78
C VAL A 84 -8.01 5.91 4.08
N ASP A 85 -8.93 6.67 4.68
CA ASP A 85 -10.32 6.76 4.24
C ASP A 85 -10.46 7.20 2.77
N GLY A 86 -9.58 8.09 2.30
CA GLY A 86 -9.54 8.52 0.91
C GLY A 86 -9.23 7.41 -0.11
N LEU A 87 -8.53 6.35 0.32
CA LEU A 87 -8.21 5.18 -0.50
C LEU A 87 -9.18 4.02 -0.32
N ARG A 88 -10.05 4.05 0.71
CA ARG A 88 -11.06 3.00 0.92
C ARG A 88 -11.99 2.82 -0.28
N GLY A 89 -12.29 3.91 -0.99
CA GLY A 89 -13.11 3.87 -2.20
C GLY A 89 -12.41 3.23 -3.42
N ALA A 90 -11.08 3.18 -3.40
CA ALA A 90 -10.27 2.56 -4.44
C ALA A 90 -9.93 1.08 -4.15
N LEU A 91 -10.20 0.61 -2.93
CA LEU A 91 -9.90 -0.77 -2.55
C LEU A 91 -10.74 -1.76 -3.38
N PRO A 92 -10.13 -2.91 -3.72
CA PRO A 92 -10.89 -4.00 -4.31
C PRO A 92 -11.94 -4.51 -3.32
N THR A 93 -13.14 -4.78 -3.81
CA THR A 93 -14.19 -5.47 -3.05
C THR A 93 -14.00 -6.99 -3.01
N GLY A 94 -13.05 -7.53 -3.79
CA GLY A 94 -12.69 -8.93 -3.82
C GLY A 94 -11.96 -9.41 -2.55
N GLY A 95 -11.77 -10.73 -2.45
CA GLY A 95 -10.85 -11.29 -1.46
C GLY A 95 -9.44 -10.76 -1.73
N LEU A 96 -8.68 -10.49 -0.67
CA LEU A 96 -7.27 -10.12 -0.78
C LEU A 96 -6.40 -11.32 -0.39
N VAL A 97 -5.20 -11.38 -0.93
CA VAL A 97 -4.15 -12.32 -0.58
C VAL A 97 -2.90 -11.53 -0.18
N GLU A 98 -2.22 -12.00 0.85
CA GLU A 98 -0.98 -11.43 1.39
C GLU A 98 0.06 -12.54 1.50
N GLY A 99 1.34 -12.16 1.58
CA GLY A 99 2.39 -13.12 1.80
C GLY A 99 3.74 -12.46 2.07
N PRO A 100 4.56 -13.05 2.95
CA PRO A 100 5.84 -12.45 3.36
C PRO A 100 6.80 -12.25 2.18
N ALA A 101 6.74 -13.12 1.16
CA ALA A 101 7.53 -12.96 -0.06
C ALA A 101 7.09 -11.76 -0.90
N LEU A 102 5.80 -11.42 -0.89
CA LEU A 102 5.26 -10.24 -1.55
C LEU A 102 5.71 -8.98 -0.78
N ASP A 103 5.55 -8.99 0.55
CA ASP A 103 5.98 -7.91 1.42
C ASP A 103 7.50 -7.62 1.27
N GLU A 104 8.33 -8.66 1.26
CA GLU A 104 9.77 -8.54 1.01
C GLU A 104 10.09 -8.02 -0.39
N ALA A 105 9.34 -8.42 -1.42
CA ALA A 105 9.57 -7.97 -2.79
C ALA A 105 9.32 -6.46 -2.97
N PHE A 106 8.44 -5.87 -2.15
CA PHE A 106 8.16 -4.43 -2.17
C PHE A 106 8.86 -3.67 -1.04
N SER A 107 9.41 -4.34 -0.03
CA SER A 107 10.16 -3.71 1.06
C SER A 107 11.54 -3.25 0.58
N SER A 108 12.11 -2.27 1.27
CA SER A 108 13.45 -1.75 0.98
C SER A 108 14.16 -1.32 2.27
N ASP A 109 15.45 -1.03 2.18
CA ASP A 109 16.25 -0.66 3.36
C ASP A 109 15.67 0.60 4.04
N GLY A 110 15.17 0.45 5.27
CA GLY A 110 14.49 1.51 6.04
C GLY A 110 12.99 1.68 5.77
N TRP A 111 12.40 0.91 4.85
CA TRP A 111 10.97 0.96 4.52
C TRP A 111 10.34 -0.42 4.56
N GLN A 112 9.41 -0.61 5.48
CA GLN A 112 8.57 -1.81 5.55
C GLN A 112 7.37 -1.62 4.63
N SER A 113 7.24 -2.49 3.63
CA SER A 113 6.13 -2.49 2.70
C SER A 113 5.27 -3.73 2.93
N THR A 114 3.96 -3.53 3.11
CA THR A 114 2.98 -4.60 3.18
C THR A 114 2.13 -4.59 1.92
N ALA A 115 2.13 -5.69 1.19
CA ALA A 115 1.48 -5.83 -0.10
C ALA A 115 0.29 -6.79 0.01
N TYR A 116 -0.85 -6.32 -0.47
CA TYR A 116 -2.10 -7.07 -0.54
C TYR A 116 -2.56 -7.11 -1.98
N LEU A 117 -2.55 -8.28 -2.57
CA LEU A 117 -3.00 -8.48 -3.94
C LEU A 117 -4.45 -8.97 -3.93
N GLU A 118 -5.29 -8.55 -4.86
CA GLU A 118 -6.62 -9.13 -5.01
C GLU A 118 -6.53 -10.64 -5.31
N ALA A 119 -7.52 -11.45 -4.96
CA ALA A 119 -7.48 -12.88 -5.22
C ALA A 119 -7.82 -13.19 -6.68
N ASP A 120 -8.76 -12.42 -7.26
CA ASP A 120 -9.41 -12.71 -8.55
C ASP A 120 -9.33 -11.55 -9.55
N GLY A 121 -8.49 -10.54 -9.30
CA GLY A 121 -8.34 -9.39 -10.19
C GLY A 121 -6.91 -8.90 -10.31
N ASP A 122 -6.71 -7.64 -10.65
CA ASP A 122 -5.38 -7.09 -10.93
C ASP A 122 -5.02 -5.95 -9.97
N THR A 123 -5.82 -5.75 -8.93
CA THR A 123 -5.61 -4.68 -7.95
C THR A 123 -4.59 -5.11 -6.90
N LEU A 124 -3.55 -4.31 -6.69
CA LEU A 124 -2.54 -4.48 -5.65
C LEU A 124 -2.59 -3.26 -4.73
N VAL A 125 -2.74 -3.50 -3.44
CA VAL A 125 -2.68 -2.49 -2.39
C VAL A 125 -1.33 -2.63 -1.70
N LEU A 126 -0.61 -1.52 -1.53
CA LEU A 126 0.70 -1.47 -0.94
C LEU A 126 0.70 -0.44 0.19
N LEU A 127 1.12 -0.84 1.37
CA LEU A 127 1.22 0.02 2.55
C LEU A 127 2.67 0.08 2.94
N VAL A 128 3.29 1.23 2.75
CA VAL A 128 4.69 1.45 3.01
C VAL A 128 4.82 2.34 4.22
N VAL A 129 5.65 1.96 5.18
CA VAL A 129 5.97 2.76 6.37
C VAL A 129 7.47 2.75 6.59
N GLY A 130 8.03 3.91 6.87
CA GLY A 130 9.47 4.10 7.07
C GLY A 130 9.77 5.37 7.85
N GLU A 131 11.03 5.52 8.23
CA GLU A 131 11.55 6.59 9.10
C GLU A 131 12.50 7.55 8.39
#